data_AF-A0A3C0GH80-F1
#
_entry.id   AF-A0A3C0GH80-F1
#
_cell.length_a   1.000
_cell.length_b   1.000
_cell.length_c   1.000
_cell.angle_alpha   90.00
_cell.angle_beta   90.00
_cell.angle_gamma   90.00
#
_symmetry.space_group_name_H-M   'P 1'
#
loop_
_entity.id
_entity.type
_entity.pdbx_description
1 polymer ?
#
loop_
_entity_poly.entity_id
_entity_poly.type
_entity_poly.pdbx_seq_one_letter_code
_entity_poly.pdbx_strand_id
1 'polypeptide(L)'
;VNMTVKWDGAPAIFAGIDPRDGKFFVAKKGIFNKSPKVYKTNADIDSDTSGDLSEKLKVALQYLPSLGIKGVIQGDFLYGPGELKKQKIKGANYITFHPNTIVYAVPAESQNAKELIKSKIGIVWHTTYTGNSFESMKASYGVNVNKLRKNPNVWSQDAMLRDMTRYTMSKKETDTVNEYLSQAGVLFNQISGNVLRDLEKNQSLAQTIETFNNTYVRRGMVINDTKKHVNNLIRYITSKYKKEIDSRKTEKGKRVQQTKLNDVLQFFSIKNKNNLKKIFDLQKLIVVVKLKLINILNKFIKLDTFVKTPRGFKTTGQEGYVAIDKLGGDAVKIVDRLEFSYNNFSPNILKGWDKPTRT
;
A
#
# COMPACT_ATOMS: atom_id res chain seq x y z
N VAL A 1 16.67 -7.50 8.86
CA VAL A 1 15.57 -6.77 8.19
C VAL A 1 16.05 -5.37 7.78
N ASN A 2 15.68 -4.92 6.59
CA ASN A 2 15.76 -3.51 6.17
C ASN A 2 14.35 -2.89 6.23
N MET A 3 14.23 -1.61 6.55
CA MET A 3 12.95 -0.91 6.63
C MET A 3 12.87 0.16 5.55
N THR A 4 11.73 0.24 4.87
CA THR A 4 11.40 1.35 3.97
C THR A 4 10.10 2.02 4.38
N VAL A 5 9.98 3.31 4.08
CA VAL A 5 8.69 4.00 4.15
C VAL A 5 7.86 3.58 2.94
N LYS A 6 6.60 3.27 3.17
CA LYS A 6 5.64 3.14 2.09
C LYS A 6 5.19 4.55 1.69
N TRP A 7 5.75 5.04 0.60
CA TRP A 7 5.33 6.30 0.01
C TRP A 7 4.03 6.12 -0.77
N ASP A 8 3.16 7.11 -0.65
CA ASP A 8 1.88 7.19 -1.34
C ASP A 8 2.03 7.96 -2.67
N GLY A 9 3.03 7.56 -3.47
CA GLY A 9 3.29 8.16 -4.76
C GLY A 9 2.42 7.56 -5.87
N ALA A 10 2.13 8.35 -6.90
CA ALA A 10 1.36 7.91 -8.06
C ALA A 10 1.73 8.72 -9.32
N PRO A 11 1.94 8.04 -10.47
CA PRO A 11 1.95 6.59 -10.68
C PRO A 11 3.27 5.92 -10.25
N ALA A 12 3.27 4.59 -10.20
CA ALA A 12 4.51 3.81 -10.21
C ALA A 12 5.14 3.87 -11.61
N ILE A 13 6.39 4.32 -11.70
CA ILE A 13 7.16 4.49 -12.93
C ILE A 13 8.35 3.53 -12.93
N PHE A 14 8.55 2.88 -14.07
CA PHE A 14 9.76 2.13 -14.40
C PHE A 14 10.61 2.99 -15.32
N ALA A 15 11.91 3.07 -15.09
CA ALA A 15 12.84 3.82 -15.92
C ALA A 15 14.17 3.07 -16.02
N GLY A 16 14.82 3.17 -17.18
CA GLY A 16 16.06 2.45 -17.39
C GLY A 16 16.48 2.35 -18.84
N ILE A 17 17.41 1.44 -19.09
CA ILE A 17 17.88 1.09 -20.43
C ILE A 17 17.17 -0.18 -20.88
N ASP A 18 16.53 -0.12 -22.05
CA ASP A 18 15.86 -1.27 -22.65
C ASP A 18 16.94 -2.27 -23.10
N PRO A 19 16.96 -3.52 -22.58
CA PRO A 19 17.99 -4.48 -22.93
C PRO A 19 17.92 -4.94 -24.39
N ARG A 20 16.83 -4.67 -25.11
CA ARG A 20 16.64 -5.07 -26.51
C ARG A 20 17.36 -4.16 -27.49
N ASP A 21 17.44 -2.86 -27.20
CA ASP A 21 18.01 -1.87 -28.14
C ASP A 21 18.90 -0.80 -27.49
N GLY A 22 19.15 -0.89 -26.18
CA GLY A 22 20.02 0.03 -25.45
C GLY A 22 19.46 1.45 -25.28
N LYS A 23 18.21 1.71 -25.66
CA LYS A 23 17.60 3.03 -25.53
C LYS A 23 17.02 3.25 -24.14
N PHE A 24 17.12 4.49 -23.65
CA PHE A 24 16.42 4.88 -22.43
C PHE A 24 14.91 4.79 -22.64
N PHE A 25 14.19 4.33 -21.62
CA PHE A 25 12.74 4.27 -21.64
C PHE A 25 12.15 4.65 -20.28
N VAL A 26 10.85 5.00 -20.31
CA VAL A 26 9.96 4.95 -19.15
C VAL A 26 8.81 3.99 -19.41
N ALA A 27 8.21 3.41 -18.38
CA ALA A 27 7.10 2.48 -18.52
C ALA A 27 6.18 2.46 -17.30
N LYS A 28 4.96 1.97 -17.51
CA LYS A 28 4.04 1.54 -16.44
C LYS A 28 4.30 0.06 -16.08
N LYS A 29 3.57 -0.46 -15.08
CA LYS A 29 3.68 -1.85 -14.59
C LYS A 29 3.58 -2.94 -15.68
N GLY A 30 2.98 -2.64 -16.83
CA GLY A 30 2.85 -3.56 -17.98
C GLY A 30 4.18 -3.96 -18.65
N ILE A 31 5.32 -3.47 -18.17
CA ILE A 31 6.66 -3.86 -18.63
C ILE A 31 6.96 -5.35 -18.47
N PHE A 32 6.32 -6.04 -17.51
CA PHE A 32 6.52 -7.47 -17.26
C PHE A 32 5.48 -8.37 -17.93
N ASN A 33 4.63 -7.82 -18.79
CA ASN A 33 3.69 -8.62 -19.57
C ASN A 33 4.45 -9.42 -20.64
N LYS A 34 3.79 -10.46 -21.19
CA LYS A 34 4.33 -11.24 -22.34
C LYS A 34 4.77 -10.35 -23.52
N SER A 35 4.14 -9.20 -23.68
CA SER A 35 4.55 -8.15 -24.62
C SER A 35 4.84 -6.88 -23.83
N PRO A 36 6.11 -6.66 -23.42
CA PRO A 36 6.52 -5.49 -22.64
C PRO A 36 6.22 -4.18 -23.36
N LYS A 37 5.43 -3.32 -22.72
CA LYS A 37 5.22 -1.94 -23.18
C LYS A 37 6.20 -1.00 -22.48
N VAL A 38 7.04 -0.37 -23.28
CA VAL A 38 7.98 0.69 -22.85
C VAL A 38 7.84 1.88 -23.78
N TYR A 39 8.10 3.07 -23.27
CA TYR A 39 7.96 4.32 -24.01
C TYR A 39 9.32 5.01 -24.12
N LYS A 40 9.73 5.31 -25.35
CA LYS A 40 11.01 5.94 -25.68
C LYS A 40 10.81 7.33 -26.28
N THR A 41 9.60 7.61 -26.75
CA THR A 41 9.18 8.88 -27.31
C THR A 41 7.85 9.34 -26.69
N ASN A 42 7.55 10.64 -26.81
CA ASN A 42 6.24 11.16 -26.43
C ASN A 42 5.10 10.53 -27.26
N ALA A 43 5.37 10.19 -28.53
CA ALA A 43 4.39 9.54 -29.39
C ALA A 43 4.02 8.14 -28.88
N ASP A 44 5.00 7.37 -28.37
CA ASP A 44 4.72 6.07 -27.74
C ASP A 44 3.77 6.23 -26.55
N ILE A 45 3.99 7.26 -25.73
CA ILE A 45 3.18 7.57 -24.54
C ILE A 45 1.76 7.96 -24.95
N ASP A 46 1.61 8.86 -25.92
CA ASP A 46 0.32 9.36 -26.40
C ASP A 46 -0.52 8.29 -27.08
N SER A 47 0.11 7.28 -27.67
CA SER A 47 -0.58 6.15 -28.29
C SER A 47 -1.26 5.21 -27.29
N ASP A 48 -0.80 5.17 -26.03
CA ASP A 48 -1.21 4.16 -25.04
C ASP A 48 -1.74 4.76 -23.73
N THR A 49 -1.56 6.06 -23.51
CA THR A 49 -1.95 6.76 -22.28
C THR A 49 -2.48 8.17 -22.57
N SER A 50 -3.27 8.70 -21.64
CA SER A 50 -3.83 10.04 -21.73
C SER A 50 -3.94 10.69 -20.35
N GLY A 51 -4.27 11.98 -20.31
CA GLY A 51 -4.44 12.75 -19.07
C GLY A 51 -3.18 12.81 -18.21
N ASP A 52 -3.37 12.88 -16.90
CA ASP A 52 -2.31 13.04 -15.89
C ASP A 52 -1.19 11.99 -16.00
N LEU A 53 -1.55 10.74 -16.34
CA LEU A 53 -0.58 9.66 -16.52
C LEU A 53 0.36 9.94 -17.71
N SER A 54 -0.18 10.41 -18.85
CA SER A 54 0.61 10.75 -20.03
C SER A 54 1.57 11.91 -19.73
N GLU A 55 1.07 12.96 -19.08
CA GLU A 55 1.89 14.11 -18.70
C GLU A 55 3.06 13.71 -17.78
N LYS A 56 2.79 12.90 -16.74
CA LYS A 56 3.81 12.40 -15.81
C LYS A 56 4.85 11.50 -16.49
N LEU A 57 4.41 10.64 -17.43
CA LEU A 57 5.33 9.80 -18.22
C LEU A 57 6.23 10.65 -19.12
N LYS A 58 5.70 11.70 -19.77
CA LYS A 58 6.47 12.58 -20.65
C LYS A 58 7.55 13.36 -19.88
N VAL A 59 7.20 13.93 -18.73
CA VAL A 59 8.21 14.64 -17.91
C VAL A 59 9.24 13.66 -17.33
N ALA A 60 8.82 12.45 -16.97
CA ALA A 60 9.76 11.40 -16.56
C ALA A 60 10.73 11.04 -17.71
N LEU A 61 10.22 10.83 -18.92
CA LEU A 61 11.02 10.55 -20.12
C LEU A 61 11.99 11.69 -20.43
N GLN A 62 11.58 12.94 -20.22
CA GLN A 62 12.42 14.11 -20.44
C GLN A 62 13.57 14.21 -19.42
N TYR A 63 13.29 14.06 -18.13
CA TYR A 63 14.26 14.41 -17.08
C TYR A 63 15.08 13.23 -16.54
N LEU A 64 14.53 12.02 -16.50
CA LEU A 64 15.20 10.85 -15.93
C LEU A 64 16.43 10.32 -16.69
N PRO A 65 16.58 10.48 -18.02
CA PRO A 65 17.81 10.06 -18.71
C PRO A 65 19.08 10.68 -18.09
N SER A 66 18.95 11.91 -17.57
CA SER A 66 20.06 12.67 -16.99
C SER A 66 20.64 12.05 -15.70
N LEU A 67 19.89 11.17 -15.04
CA LEU A 67 20.33 10.48 -13.83
C LEU A 67 21.35 9.36 -14.12
N GLY A 68 21.54 8.98 -15.38
CA GLY A 68 22.48 7.91 -15.75
C GLY A 68 22.09 6.55 -15.17
N ILE A 69 20.79 6.25 -15.13
CA ILE A 69 20.26 4.98 -14.63
C ILE A 69 20.86 3.81 -15.42
N LYS A 70 21.44 2.85 -14.70
CA LYS A 70 21.91 1.58 -15.27
C LYS A 70 20.91 0.47 -14.93
N GLY A 71 20.58 -0.36 -15.92
CA GLY A 71 19.53 -1.38 -15.78
C GLY A 71 18.14 -0.75 -15.71
N VAL A 72 17.23 -1.37 -14.95
CA VAL A 72 15.86 -0.90 -14.75
C VAL A 72 15.60 -0.64 -13.28
N ILE A 73 15.03 0.51 -12.96
CA ILE A 73 14.57 0.85 -11.61
C ILE A 73 13.10 1.21 -11.62
N GLN A 74 12.43 0.96 -10.49
CA GLN A 74 11.04 1.33 -10.25
C GLN A 74 10.97 2.28 -9.06
N GLY A 75 10.20 3.34 -9.23
CA GLY A 75 9.89 4.32 -8.19
C GLY A 75 8.45 4.80 -8.26
N ASP A 76 8.01 5.48 -7.22
CA ASP A 76 6.71 6.13 -7.18
C ASP A 76 6.89 7.63 -7.42
N PHE A 77 6.14 8.16 -8.38
CA PHE A 77 6.16 9.57 -8.76
C PHE A 77 5.44 10.41 -7.70
N LEU A 78 6.06 11.49 -7.25
CA LEU A 78 5.56 12.30 -6.14
C LEU A 78 4.97 13.64 -6.57
N TYR A 79 5.63 14.29 -7.53
CA TYR A 79 5.18 15.55 -8.08
C TYR A 79 5.85 15.84 -9.41
N GLY A 80 5.13 16.56 -10.28
CA GLY A 80 5.59 17.11 -11.53
C GLY A 80 5.65 18.65 -11.51
N PRO A 81 5.92 19.27 -12.68
CA PRO A 81 6.01 20.71 -12.79
C PRO A 81 4.72 21.40 -12.30
N GLY A 82 4.86 22.33 -11.37
CA GLY A 82 3.73 23.13 -10.84
C GLY A 82 2.92 22.47 -9.72
N GLU A 83 3.24 21.25 -9.31
CA GLU A 83 2.50 20.55 -8.25
C GLU A 83 2.99 20.87 -6.83
N LEU A 84 4.16 21.49 -6.69
CA LEU A 84 4.66 22.01 -5.40
C LEU A 84 3.90 23.26 -4.98
N LYS A 85 3.45 23.31 -3.72
CA LYS A 85 2.70 24.45 -3.18
C LYS A 85 3.32 24.98 -1.89
N LYS A 86 3.40 26.30 -1.75
CA LYS A 86 3.67 26.96 -0.47
C LYS A 86 2.37 27.03 0.32
N GLN A 87 2.31 26.42 1.50
CA GLN A 87 1.10 26.37 2.32
C GLN A 87 1.41 26.62 3.79
N LYS A 88 0.52 27.37 4.45
CA LYS A 88 0.56 27.55 5.90
C LYS A 88 -0.35 26.53 6.55
N ILE A 89 0.22 25.61 7.34
CA ILE A 89 -0.51 24.55 8.04
C ILE A 89 -0.26 24.73 9.53
N LYS A 90 -1.33 24.94 10.31
CA LYS A 90 -1.27 25.13 11.77
C LYS A 90 -0.23 26.20 12.19
N GLY A 91 -0.13 27.29 11.43
CA GLY A 91 0.77 28.41 11.75
C GLY A 91 2.18 28.31 11.15
N ALA A 92 2.63 27.14 10.72
CA ALA A 92 3.95 26.94 10.11
C ALA A 92 3.89 26.92 8.57
N ASN A 93 4.95 27.39 7.92
CA ASN A 93 5.08 27.43 6.46
C ASN A 93 5.73 26.15 5.93
N TYR A 94 5.12 25.55 4.92
CA TYR A 94 5.55 24.31 4.30
C TYR A 94 5.62 24.43 2.77
N ILE A 95 6.51 23.64 2.17
CA ILE A 95 6.40 23.19 0.79
C ILE A 95 5.67 21.86 0.80
N THR A 96 4.55 21.78 0.09
CA THR A 96 3.70 20.60 0.04
C THR A 96 3.57 20.03 -1.36
N PHE A 97 3.37 18.72 -1.42
CA PHE A 97 2.98 18.00 -2.63
C PHE A 97 2.00 16.89 -2.25
N HIS A 98 1.10 16.56 -3.18
CA HIS A 98 -0.05 15.68 -2.92
C HIS A 98 -0.18 14.65 -4.05
N PRO A 99 0.66 13.62 -4.08
CA PRO A 99 0.70 12.66 -5.19
C PRO A 99 -0.56 11.83 -5.32
N ASN A 100 -1.17 11.46 -4.19
CA ASN A 100 -2.34 10.61 -4.14
C ASN A 100 -3.25 11.00 -2.96
N THR A 101 -3.21 10.29 -1.85
CA THR A 101 -4.09 10.48 -0.70
C THR A 101 -3.40 11.34 0.36
N ILE A 102 -2.11 11.09 0.60
CA ILE A 102 -1.30 11.81 1.58
C ILE A 102 -0.68 13.07 0.95
N VAL A 103 -0.81 14.17 1.66
CA VAL A 103 -0.07 15.41 1.45
C VAL A 103 1.21 15.33 2.26
N TYR A 104 2.34 15.39 1.57
CA TYR A 104 3.64 15.50 2.21
C TYR A 104 3.98 16.98 2.40
N ALA A 105 4.56 17.31 3.55
CA ALA A 105 4.90 18.68 3.90
C ALA A 105 6.32 18.75 4.44
N VAL A 106 7.13 19.62 3.82
CA VAL A 106 8.50 19.88 4.22
C VAL A 106 8.60 21.34 4.70
N PRO A 107 9.14 21.61 5.90
CA PRO A 107 9.25 22.97 6.41
C PRO A 107 9.93 23.90 5.41
N ALA A 108 9.32 25.05 5.11
CA ALA A 108 9.72 25.90 3.99
C ALA A 108 11.16 26.44 4.08
N GLU A 109 11.65 26.63 5.30
CA GLU A 109 13.00 27.14 5.58
C GLU A 109 14.08 26.04 5.56
N SER A 110 13.69 24.77 5.43
CA SER A 110 14.63 23.65 5.47
C SER A 110 15.48 23.56 4.19
N GLN A 111 16.67 22.97 4.29
CA GLN A 111 17.51 22.70 3.13
C GLN A 111 16.80 21.80 2.10
N ASN A 112 16.03 20.82 2.59
CA ASN A 112 15.24 19.92 1.73
C ASN A 112 14.19 20.69 0.91
N ALA A 113 13.55 21.71 1.48
CA ALA A 113 12.60 22.55 0.75
C ALA A 113 13.27 23.30 -0.41
N LYS A 114 14.51 23.77 -0.24
CA LYS A 114 15.26 24.44 -1.32
C LYS A 114 15.54 23.49 -2.49
N GLU A 115 15.88 22.23 -2.21
CA GLU A 115 16.10 21.21 -3.23
C GLU A 115 14.80 20.86 -3.97
N LEU A 116 13.70 20.69 -3.24
CA LEU A 116 12.38 20.45 -3.82
C LEU A 116 12.00 21.59 -4.78
N ILE A 117 12.08 22.85 -4.35
CA ILE A 117 11.69 24.02 -5.15
C ILE A 117 12.52 24.14 -6.44
N LYS A 118 13.80 23.75 -6.41
CA LYS A 118 14.67 23.79 -7.60
C LYS A 118 14.30 22.72 -8.63
N SER A 119 13.79 21.58 -8.16
CA SER A 119 13.44 20.44 -9.01
C SER A 119 12.16 20.64 -9.82
N LYS A 120 12.06 19.92 -10.93
CA LYS A 120 10.88 19.87 -11.81
C LYS A 120 10.03 18.66 -11.54
N ILE A 121 10.65 17.55 -11.16
CA ILE A 121 9.98 16.31 -10.79
C ILE A 121 10.56 15.74 -9.50
N GLY A 122 9.73 15.00 -8.76
CA GLY A 122 10.09 14.25 -7.56
C GLY A 122 9.74 12.77 -7.69
N ILE A 123 10.69 11.88 -7.41
CA ILE A 123 10.47 10.42 -7.43
C ILE A 123 11.15 9.75 -6.24
N VAL A 124 10.48 8.76 -5.64
CA VAL A 124 11.10 7.87 -4.65
C VAL A 124 11.35 6.51 -5.27
N TRP A 125 12.58 6.02 -5.18
CA TRP A 125 12.98 4.75 -5.78
C TRP A 125 12.86 3.58 -4.81
N HIS A 126 12.27 2.48 -5.28
CA HIS A 126 11.92 1.31 -4.46
C HIS A 126 12.67 0.04 -4.85
N THR A 127 12.82 -0.21 -6.14
CA THR A 127 13.24 -1.53 -6.64
C THR A 127 14.24 -1.36 -7.77
N THR A 128 15.32 -2.13 -7.74
CA THR A 128 16.22 -2.32 -8.88
C THR A 128 15.92 -3.67 -9.50
N TYR A 129 15.99 -3.75 -10.82
CA TYR A 129 15.86 -4.99 -11.56
C TYR A 129 17.12 -5.25 -12.38
N THR A 130 17.59 -6.48 -12.32
CA THR A 130 18.79 -6.93 -13.03
C THR A 130 18.51 -8.18 -13.83
N GLY A 131 18.89 -8.19 -15.10
CA GLY A 131 18.73 -9.31 -16.02
C GLY A 131 18.91 -8.85 -17.45
N ASN A 132 18.95 -9.81 -18.38
CA ASN A 132 19.22 -9.54 -19.80
C ASN A 132 17.94 -9.38 -20.63
N SER A 133 16.76 -9.59 -20.04
CA SER A 133 15.46 -9.41 -20.69
C SER A 133 14.40 -8.95 -19.69
N PHE A 134 13.25 -8.48 -20.19
CA PHE A 134 12.16 -8.04 -19.30
C PHE A 134 11.53 -9.19 -18.52
N GLU A 135 11.51 -10.36 -19.12
CA GLU A 135 10.87 -11.58 -18.62
C GLU A 135 11.74 -12.28 -17.55
N SER A 136 13.07 -12.14 -17.65
CA SER A 136 14.04 -12.84 -16.80
C SER A 136 14.64 -11.99 -15.69
N MET A 137 14.39 -10.67 -15.69
CA MET A 137 15.00 -9.78 -14.70
C MET A 137 14.50 -10.06 -13.28
N LYS A 138 15.45 -10.08 -12.34
CA LYS A 138 15.19 -10.30 -10.92
C LYS A 138 15.06 -8.98 -10.19
N ALA A 139 14.02 -8.86 -9.37
CA ALA A 139 13.79 -7.71 -8.52
C ALA A 139 14.70 -7.77 -7.27
N SER A 140 15.23 -6.62 -6.88
CA SER A 140 15.93 -6.41 -5.62
C SER A 140 15.44 -5.11 -4.98
N TYR A 141 15.07 -5.18 -3.71
CA TYR A 141 14.56 -4.01 -3.00
C TYR A 141 15.69 -3.04 -2.65
N GLY A 142 15.42 -1.76 -2.86
CA GLY A 142 16.33 -0.65 -2.62
C GLY A 142 17.12 -0.27 -3.87
N VAL A 143 17.06 1.01 -4.20
CA VAL A 143 17.93 1.60 -5.22
C VAL A 143 19.07 2.31 -4.52
N ASN A 144 20.29 2.15 -5.03
CA ASN A 144 21.41 2.94 -4.55
C ASN A 144 21.44 4.29 -5.28
N VAL A 145 20.71 5.27 -4.75
CA VAL A 145 20.61 6.62 -5.35
C VAL A 145 21.94 7.35 -5.41
N ASN A 146 22.92 6.99 -4.57
CA ASN A 146 24.27 7.57 -4.63
C ASN A 146 25.03 7.18 -5.91
N LYS A 147 24.60 6.12 -6.61
CA LYS A 147 25.14 5.74 -7.92
C LYS A 147 24.46 6.49 -9.07
N LEU A 148 23.38 7.22 -8.82
CA LEU A 148 22.72 8.07 -9.82
C LEU A 148 23.42 9.43 -9.88
N ARG A 149 23.48 10.01 -11.07
CA ARG A 149 23.96 11.38 -11.25
C ARG A 149 22.96 12.35 -10.64
N LYS A 150 23.45 13.34 -9.90
CA LYS A 150 22.61 14.43 -9.38
C LYS A 150 22.22 15.36 -10.53
N ASN A 151 20.94 15.70 -10.63
CA ASN A 151 20.43 16.73 -11.53
C ASN A 151 19.50 17.68 -10.76
N PRO A 152 19.70 19.00 -10.81
CA PRO A 152 18.83 19.95 -10.11
C PRO A 152 17.36 19.89 -10.53
N ASN A 153 17.04 19.39 -11.73
CA ASN A 153 15.67 19.23 -12.22
C ASN A 153 14.97 17.98 -11.68
N VAL A 154 15.69 17.05 -11.04
CA VAL A 154 15.13 15.82 -10.51
C VAL A 154 15.49 15.69 -9.05
N TRP A 155 14.49 15.86 -8.19
CA TRP A 155 14.61 15.43 -6.81
C TRP A 155 14.31 13.94 -6.75
N SER A 156 15.22 13.17 -6.15
CA SER A 156 14.93 11.78 -5.89
C SER A 156 15.67 11.26 -4.67
N GLN A 157 15.09 10.25 -4.04
CA GLN A 157 15.64 9.58 -2.88
C GLN A 157 15.31 8.08 -2.95
N ASP A 158 16.05 7.27 -2.21
CA ASP A 158 15.62 5.89 -1.98
C ASP A 158 14.59 5.84 -0.85
N ALA A 159 13.74 4.82 -0.85
CA ALA A 159 12.75 4.62 0.19
C ALA A 159 13.35 4.06 1.50
N MET A 160 14.65 3.76 1.55
CA MET A 160 15.29 3.04 2.65
C MET A 160 15.53 3.95 3.85
N LEU A 161 15.15 3.47 5.02
CA LEU A 161 15.44 4.13 6.28
C LEU A 161 16.85 3.72 6.76
N ARG A 162 17.91 4.28 6.14
CA ARG A 162 19.30 3.81 6.31
C ARG A 162 19.97 4.17 7.65
N ASP A 163 19.45 5.17 8.37
CA ASP A 163 20.00 5.63 9.66
C ASP A 163 19.17 5.22 10.88
N MET A 164 18.33 4.19 10.74
CA MET A 164 17.48 3.71 11.84
C MET A 164 18.23 2.90 12.90
N THR A 165 19.50 2.54 12.66
CA THR A 165 20.29 1.73 13.60
C THR A 165 20.52 2.41 14.95
N ARG A 166 20.40 3.75 14.99
CA ARG A 166 20.48 4.55 16.23
C ARG A 166 19.16 4.61 17.00
N TYR A 167 18.08 4.11 16.41
CA TYR A 167 16.73 4.20 16.96
C TYR A 167 16.23 2.80 17.28
N THR A 168 16.33 2.44 18.56
CA THR A 168 15.84 1.15 19.07
C THR A 168 14.57 1.36 19.89
N MET A 169 13.74 0.32 19.96
CA MET A 169 12.65 0.27 20.92
C MET A 169 13.22 0.28 22.34
N SER A 170 12.57 1.01 23.25
CA SER A 170 12.87 0.89 24.67
C SER A 170 12.60 -0.54 25.16
N LYS A 171 13.22 -0.93 26.28
CA LYS A 171 12.96 -2.24 26.91
C LYS A 171 11.46 -2.49 27.11
N LYS A 172 10.72 -1.50 27.62
CA LYS A 172 9.27 -1.59 27.83
C LYS A 172 8.49 -1.83 26.53
N GLU A 173 8.83 -1.11 25.46
CA GLU A 173 8.20 -1.30 24.16
C GLU A 173 8.49 -2.71 23.61
N THR A 174 9.74 -3.18 23.75
CA THR A 174 10.18 -4.52 23.32
C THR A 174 9.45 -5.61 24.09
N ASP A 175 9.43 -5.54 25.43
CA ASP A 175 8.76 -6.51 26.30
C ASP A 175 7.27 -6.60 25.95
N THR A 176 6.63 -5.45 25.73
CA THR A 176 5.21 -5.40 25.33
C THR A 176 4.96 -6.09 23.99
N VAL A 177 5.79 -5.81 22.97
CA VAL A 177 5.64 -6.45 21.65
C VAL A 177 5.88 -7.95 21.74
N ASN A 178 6.91 -8.38 22.47
CA ASN A 178 7.22 -9.79 22.68
C ASN A 178 6.06 -10.51 23.37
N GLU A 179 5.45 -9.91 24.39
CA GLU A 179 4.30 -10.51 25.08
C GLU A 179 3.14 -10.79 24.12
N TYR A 180 2.76 -9.81 23.29
CA TYR A 180 1.68 -10.01 22.30
C TYR A 180 2.05 -11.06 21.24
N LEU A 181 3.32 -11.12 20.82
CA LEU A 181 3.80 -12.13 19.88
C LEU A 181 3.80 -13.53 20.49
N SER A 182 4.19 -13.67 21.76
CA SER A 182 4.09 -14.93 22.51
C SER A 182 2.65 -15.40 22.64
N GLN A 183 1.73 -14.50 23.01
CA GLN A 183 0.29 -14.80 23.06
C GLN A 183 -0.24 -15.22 21.68
N ALA A 184 0.18 -14.55 20.61
CA ALA A 184 -0.17 -14.92 19.24
C ALA A 184 0.35 -16.33 18.88
N GLY A 185 1.58 -16.66 19.26
CA GLY A 185 2.16 -17.98 19.04
C GLY A 185 1.42 -19.09 19.79
N VAL A 186 1.08 -18.86 21.07
CA VAL A 186 0.26 -19.80 21.85
C VAL A 186 -1.09 -20.02 21.19
N LEU A 187 -1.78 -18.93 20.81
CA LEU A 187 -3.09 -19.01 20.18
C LEU A 187 -3.04 -19.71 18.82
N PHE A 188 -2.02 -19.45 18.01
CA PHE A 188 -1.82 -20.11 16.72
C PHE A 188 -1.71 -21.63 16.87
N ASN A 189 -0.92 -22.11 17.84
CA ASN A 189 -0.77 -23.54 18.12
C ASN A 189 -2.06 -24.20 18.65
N GLN A 190 -3.04 -23.42 19.12
CA GLN A 190 -4.35 -23.91 19.53
C GLN A 190 -5.38 -23.96 18.40
N ILE A 191 -5.04 -23.46 17.20
CA ILE A 191 -5.90 -23.52 16.01
C ILE A 191 -5.70 -24.87 15.32
N SER A 192 -6.80 -25.58 15.08
CA SER A 192 -6.80 -26.85 14.39
C SER A 192 -6.29 -26.71 12.96
N GLY A 193 -5.19 -27.38 12.62
CA GLY A 193 -4.64 -27.39 11.25
C GLY A 193 -5.64 -27.87 10.18
N ASN A 194 -6.60 -28.74 10.53
CA ASN A 194 -7.68 -29.11 9.61
C ASN A 194 -8.54 -27.92 9.19
N VAL A 195 -8.85 -27.00 10.11
CA VAL A 195 -9.68 -25.83 9.81
C VAL A 195 -8.95 -24.88 8.85
N LEU A 196 -7.64 -24.74 9.02
CA LEU A 196 -6.81 -23.94 8.10
C LEU A 196 -6.81 -24.56 6.70
N ARG A 197 -6.62 -25.88 6.59
CA ARG A 197 -6.69 -26.61 5.32
C ARG A 197 -8.08 -26.57 4.68
N ASP A 198 -9.14 -26.63 5.47
CA ASP A 198 -10.52 -26.54 4.97
C ASP A 198 -10.79 -25.15 4.37
N LEU A 199 -10.30 -24.07 5.01
CA LEU A 199 -10.38 -22.70 4.48
C LEU A 199 -9.52 -22.51 3.23
N GLU A 200 -8.31 -23.07 3.23
CA GLU A 200 -7.40 -23.05 2.06
C GLU A 200 -8.03 -23.75 0.84
N LYS A 201 -8.68 -24.90 1.05
CA LYS A 201 -9.39 -25.62 -0.02
C LYS A 201 -10.66 -24.90 -0.47
N ASN A 202 -11.31 -24.14 0.40
CA ASN A 202 -12.53 -23.39 0.11
C ASN A 202 -12.27 -21.89 -0.09
N GLN A 203 -11.64 -21.55 -1.21
CA GLN A 203 -11.30 -20.17 -1.56
C GLN A 203 -12.51 -19.23 -1.62
N SER A 204 -13.69 -19.74 -2.01
CA SER A 204 -14.94 -18.95 -2.02
C SER A 204 -15.37 -18.51 -0.62
N LEU A 205 -15.28 -19.42 0.36
CA LEU A 205 -15.55 -19.09 1.76
C LEU A 205 -14.50 -18.13 2.32
N ALA A 206 -13.21 -18.38 2.05
CA ALA A 206 -12.12 -17.50 2.49
C ALA A 206 -12.32 -16.05 1.99
N GLN A 207 -12.59 -15.87 0.70
CA GLN A 207 -12.90 -14.56 0.11
C GLN A 207 -14.16 -13.92 0.71
N THR A 208 -15.16 -14.72 1.06
CA THR A 208 -16.38 -14.23 1.73
C THR A 208 -16.07 -13.72 3.13
N ILE A 209 -15.20 -14.40 3.88
CA ILE A 209 -14.72 -13.97 5.20
C ILE A 209 -13.94 -12.65 5.06
N GLU A 210 -13.03 -12.55 4.09
CA GLU A 210 -12.27 -11.32 3.82
C GLU A 210 -13.19 -10.15 3.45
N THR A 211 -14.16 -10.39 2.57
CA THR A 211 -15.15 -9.40 2.16
C THR A 211 -15.95 -8.91 3.36
N PHE A 212 -16.41 -9.84 4.21
CA PHE A 212 -17.13 -9.51 5.44
C PHE A 212 -16.26 -8.68 6.40
N ASN A 213 -15.01 -9.07 6.63
CA ASN A 213 -14.06 -8.33 7.47
C ASN A 213 -13.82 -6.90 6.93
N ASN A 214 -13.70 -6.76 5.61
CA ASN A 214 -13.53 -5.46 4.96
C ASN A 214 -14.74 -4.52 5.18
N THR A 215 -15.95 -5.05 5.45
CA THR A 215 -17.10 -4.19 5.79
C THR A 215 -16.91 -3.45 7.12
N TYR A 216 -16.22 -4.06 8.09
CA TYR A 216 -15.90 -3.41 9.37
C TYR A 216 -14.80 -2.38 9.20
N VAL A 217 -13.75 -2.74 8.47
CA VAL A 217 -12.63 -1.84 8.15
C VAL A 217 -13.12 -0.57 7.45
N ARG A 218 -13.98 -0.71 6.43
CA ARG A 218 -14.57 0.45 5.71
C ARG A 218 -15.44 1.33 6.61
N ARG A 219 -16.03 0.77 7.67
CA ARG A 219 -16.81 1.51 8.68
C ARG A 219 -15.94 2.06 9.83
N GLY A 220 -14.62 1.86 9.80
CA GLY A 220 -13.72 2.26 10.88
C GLY A 220 -13.94 1.46 12.17
N MET A 221 -14.50 0.25 12.09
CA MET A 221 -14.85 -0.55 13.27
C MET A 221 -13.74 -1.53 13.64
N VAL A 222 -13.32 -1.51 14.90
CA VAL A 222 -12.43 -2.51 15.50
C VAL A 222 -13.24 -3.72 15.93
N ILE A 223 -12.73 -4.93 15.64
CA ILE A 223 -13.35 -6.18 16.07
C ILE A 223 -12.96 -6.45 17.54
N ASN A 224 -13.90 -6.23 18.45
CA ASN A 224 -13.67 -6.43 19.89
C ASN A 224 -14.06 -7.83 20.37
N ASP A 225 -15.30 -8.24 20.07
CA ASP A 225 -15.85 -9.56 20.41
C ASP A 225 -15.84 -10.46 19.18
N THR A 226 -14.87 -11.38 19.15
CA THR A 226 -14.65 -12.31 18.04
C THR A 226 -15.70 -13.42 17.97
N LYS A 227 -16.35 -13.78 19.10
CA LYS A 227 -17.47 -14.74 19.11
C LYS A 227 -18.68 -14.12 18.42
N LYS A 228 -19.01 -12.87 18.78
CA LYS A 228 -20.05 -12.11 18.10
C LYS A 228 -19.71 -11.89 16.62
N HIS A 229 -18.43 -11.67 16.30
CA HIS A 229 -17.97 -11.52 14.92
C HIS A 229 -18.20 -12.78 14.07
N VAL A 230 -17.89 -13.97 14.58
CA VAL A 230 -18.22 -15.25 13.92
C VAL A 230 -19.74 -15.38 13.68
N ASN A 231 -20.55 -15.05 14.69
CA ASN A 231 -22.01 -15.10 14.54
C ASN A 231 -22.54 -14.07 13.52
N ASN A 232 -21.93 -12.88 13.47
CA ASN A 232 -22.25 -11.87 12.47
C ASN A 232 -21.87 -12.33 11.06
N LEU A 233 -20.73 -13.03 10.88
CA LEU A 233 -20.31 -13.61 9.61
C LEU A 233 -21.33 -14.64 9.10
N ILE A 234 -21.78 -15.55 9.96
CA ILE A 234 -22.78 -16.56 9.60
C ILE A 234 -24.07 -15.87 9.14
N ARG A 235 -24.54 -14.87 9.90
CA ARG A 235 -25.71 -14.07 9.51
C ARG A 235 -25.51 -13.36 8.18
N TYR A 236 -24.33 -12.77 7.95
CA TYR A 236 -24.00 -12.12 6.68
C TYR A 236 -24.08 -13.10 5.50
N ILE A 237 -23.52 -14.30 5.65
CA ILE A 237 -23.60 -15.37 4.62
C ILE A 237 -25.06 -15.76 4.38
N THR A 238 -25.81 -16.08 5.44
CA THR A 238 -27.23 -16.45 5.33
C THR A 238 -28.05 -15.36 4.64
N SER A 239 -27.87 -14.08 5.03
CA SER A 239 -28.57 -12.97 4.39
C SER A 239 -28.18 -12.78 2.91
N LYS A 240 -26.91 -12.99 2.56
CA LYS A 240 -26.45 -12.93 1.16
C LYS A 240 -27.14 -13.99 0.31
N TYR A 241 -27.14 -15.25 0.75
CA TYR A 241 -27.82 -16.32 0.02
C TYR A 241 -29.33 -16.19 0.03
N LYS A 242 -29.94 -15.70 1.12
CA LYS A 242 -31.38 -15.43 1.15
C LYS A 242 -31.80 -14.45 0.06
N LYS A 243 -31.06 -13.35 -0.12
CA LYS A 243 -31.30 -12.41 -1.22
C LYS A 243 -31.19 -13.08 -2.59
N GLU A 244 -30.19 -13.93 -2.77
CA GLU A 244 -29.99 -14.68 -4.01
C GLU A 244 -31.08 -15.72 -4.27
N ILE A 245 -31.67 -16.31 -3.23
CA ILE A 245 -32.82 -17.22 -3.30
C ILE A 245 -34.06 -16.44 -3.69
N ASP A 246 -34.36 -15.36 -2.95
CA ASP A 246 -35.54 -14.53 -3.14
C ASP A 246 -35.56 -13.89 -4.55
N SER A 247 -34.39 -13.64 -5.14
CA SER A 247 -34.27 -13.13 -6.50
C SER A 247 -34.48 -14.17 -7.61
N ARG A 248 -34.58 -15.47 -7.30
CA ARG A 248 -34.81 -16.52 -8.32
C ARG A 248 -36.29 -16.69 -8.59
N LYS A 249 -36.65 -16.63 -9.87
CA LYS A 249 -38.02 -16.80 -10.36
C LYS A 249 -38.53 -18.25 -10.28
N THR A 250 -37.63 -19.23 -10.38
CA THR A 250 -38.00 -20.65 -10.43
C THR A 250 -37.63 -21.38 -9.15
N GLU A 251 -38.45 -22.35 -8.75
CA GLU A 251 -38.18 -23.22 -7.60
C GLU A 251 -36.87 -24.00 -7.74
N LYS A 252 -36.54 -24.45 -8.96
CA LYS A 252 -35.23 -25.07 -9.24
C LYS A 252 -34.07 -24.12 -8.93
N GLY A 253 -34.17 -22.86 -9.34
CA GLY A 253 -33.15 -21.84 -9.07
C GLY A 253 -33.01 -21.54 -7.57
N LYS A 254 -34.13 -21.44 -6.86
CA LYS A 254 -34.16 -21.27 -5.40
C LYS A 254 -33.48 -22.43 -4.68
N ARG A 255 -33.82 -23.68 -5.04
CA ARG A 255 -33.21 -24.89 -4.48
C ARG A 255 -31.70 -24.92 -4.67
N VAL A 256 -31.19 -24.56 -5.87
CA VAL A 256 -29.74 -24.52 -6.11
C VAL A 256 -29.04 -23.55 -5.16
N GLN A 257 -29.60 -22.37 -4.92
CA GLN A 257 -29.00 -21.40 -3.98
C GLN A 257 -29.13 -21.87 -2.52
N GLN A 258 -30.23 -22.53 -2.17
CA GLN A 258 -30.41 -23.13 -0.85
C GLN A 258 -29.39 -24.26 -0.59
N THR A 259 -29.12 -25.12 -1.57
CA THR A 259 -28.07 -26.15 -1.46
C THR A 259 -26.71 -25.51 -1.22
N LYS A 260 -26.34 -24.50 -2.01
CA LYS A 260 -25.06 -23.78 -1.81
C LYS A 260 -24.95 -23.14 -0.42
N LEU A 261 -26.06 -22.57 0.09
CA LEU A 261 -26.08 -22.05 1.45
C LEU A 261 -25.84 -23.17 2.47
N ASN A 262 -26.54 -24.30 2.34
CA ASN A 262 -26.38 -25.45 3.23
C ASN A 262 -24.93 -25.97 3.22
N ASP A 263 -24.34 -26.14 2.04
CA ASP A 263 -22.96 -26.59 1.88
C ASP A 263 -21.96 -25.66 2.57
N VAL A 264 -22.13 -24.34 2.42
CA VAL A 264 -21.28 -23.36 3.11
C VAL A 264 -21.51 -23.41 4.63
N LEU A 265 -22.74 -23.60 5.08
CA LEU A 265 -23.07 -23.64 6.50
C LEU A 265 -22.52 -24.89 7.21
N GLN A 266 -22.28 -26.00 6.50
CA GLN A 266 -21.63 -27.20 7.06
C GLN A 266 -20.24 -26.89 7.65
N PHE A 267 -19.51 -25.91 7.08
CA PHE A 267 -18.24 -25.48 7.65
C PHE A 267 -18.39 -24.96 9.08
N PHE A 268 -19.52 -24.36 9.44
CA PHE A 268 -19.71 -23.70 10.73
C PHE A 268 -20.20 -24.66 11.84
N SER A 269 -19.58 -25.83 11.94
CA SER A 269 -19.72 -26.70 13.13
C SER A 269 -19.28 -25.99 14.41
N ILE A 270 -19.69 -26.47 15.59
CA ILE A 270 -19.28 -25.90 16.89
C ILE A 270 -17.75 -25.79 16.98
N LYS A 271 -17.04 -26.86 16.57
CA LYS A 271 -15.58 -26.91 16.53
C LYS A 271 -15.00 -25.83 15.61
N ASN A 272 -15.52 -25.69 14.40
CA ASN A 272 -15.00 -24.74 13.43
C ASN A 272 -15.32 -23.30 13.79
N LYS A 273 -16.50 -23.02 14.38
CA LYS A 273 -16.82 -21.70 14.95
C LYS A 273 -15.81 -21.30 16.04
N ASN A 274 -15.48 -22.22 16.93
CA ASN A 274 -14.49 -21.97 17.98
C ASN A 274 -13.08 -21.74 17.42
N ASN A 275 -12.68 -22.47 16.38
CA ASN A 275 -11.39 -22.23 15.71
C ASN A 275 -11.37 -20.92 14.93
N LEU A 276 -12.47 -20.56 14.26
CA LEU A 276 -12.57 -19.28 13.56
C LEU A 276 -12.54 -18.09 14.51
N LYS A 277 -13.14 -18.22 15.71
CA LYS A 277 -12.96 -17.26 16.80
C LYS A 277 -11.48 -17.07 17.13
N LYS A 278 -10.73 -18.17 17.33
CA LYS A 278 -9.28 -18.11 17.61
C LYS A 278 -8.49 -17.47 16.48
N ILE A 279 -8.85 -17.71 15.22
CA ILE A 279 -8.24 -17.03 14.06
C ILE A 279 -8.47 -15.51 14.14
N PHE A 280 -9.69 -15.06 14.49
CA PHE A 280 -9.96 -13.63 14.65
C PHE A 280 -9.28 -13.02 15.89
N ASP A 281 -9.17 -13.77 16.98
CA ASP A 281 -8.40 -13.35 18.17
C ASP A 281 -6.91 -13.19 17.80
N LEU A 282 -6.37 -14.12 17.03
CA LEU A 282 -4.99 -14.07 16.52
C LEU A 282 -4.78 -12.85 15.62
N GLN A 283 -5.71 -12.62 14.68
CA GLN A 283 -5.69 -11.43 13.83
C GLN A 283 -5.68 -10.14 14.66
N LYS A 284 -6.50 -10.07 15.73
CA LYS A 284 -6.54 -8.91 16.62
C LYS A 284 -5.20 -8.65 17.30
N LEU A 285 -4.55 -9.69 17.83
CA LEU A 285 -3.21 -9.57 18.44
C LEU A 285 -2.17 -9.08 17.42
N ILE A 286 -2.18 -9.64 16.20
CA ILE A 286 -1.27 -9.22 15.12
C ILE A 286 -1.51 -7.75 14.74
N VAL A 287 -2.76 -7.30 14.67
CA VAL A 287 -3.09 -5.90 14.41
C VAL A 287 -2.53 -4.98 15.51
N VAL A 288 -2.68 -5.36 16.78
CA VAL A 288 -2.12 -4.60 17.91
C VAL A 288 -0.60 -4.48 17.81
N VAL A 289 0.09 -5.59 17.52
CA VAL A 289 1.55 -5.58 17.31
C VAL A 289 1.93 -4.65 16.16
N LYS A 290 1.24 -4.76 15.01
CA LYS A 290 1.48 -3.89 13.85
C LYS A 290 1.34 -2.41 14.20
N LEU A 291 0.27 -2.03 14.91
CA LEU A 291 0.05 -0.63 15.31
C LEU A 291 1.14 -0.11 16.25
N LYS A 292 1.61 -0.94 17.19
CA LYS A 292 2.73 -0.57 18.08
C LYS A 292 4.02 -0.32 17.28
N LEU A 293 4.36 -1.21 16.34
CA LEU A 293 5.53 -1.03 15.49
C LEU A 293 5.42 0.22 14.62
N ILE A 294 4.26 0.48 14.02
CA ILE A 294 3.99 1.70 13.24
C ILE A 294 4.19 2.94 14.10
N ASN A 295 3.63 2.97 15.32
CA ASN A 295 3.76 4.13 16.22
C ASN A 295 5.22 4.41 16.59
N ILE A 296 6.03 3.36 16.75
CA ILE A 296 7.45 3.48 17.01
C ILE A 296 8.16 4.05 15.78
N LEU A 297 7.92 3.48 14.60
CA LEU A 297 8.53 3.95 13.35
C LEU A 297 8.14 5.39 13.01
N ASN A 298 6.90 5.80 13.31
CA ASN A 298 6.40 7.16 13.11
C ASN A 298 7.18 8.19 13.94
N LYS A 299 7.68 7.83 15.14
CA LYS A 299 8.48 8.75 15.99
C LYS A 299 9.80 9.15 15.34
N PHE A 300 10.30 8.36 14.40
CA PHE A 300 11.66 8.50 13.87
C PHE A 300 11.71 9.16 12.49
N ILE A 301 10.57 9.44 11.88
CA ILE A 301 10.50 10.05 10.55
C ILE A 301 10.21 11.53 10.70
N LYS A 302 11.14 12.35 10.22
CA LYS A 302 11.08 13.81 10.22
C LYS A 302 10.35 14.36 8.99
N LEU A 303 9.24 13.77 8.62
CA LEU A 303 8.40 14.22 7.51
C LEU A 303 6.96 14.33 7.97
N ASP A 304 6.43 15.54 7.90
CA ASP A 304 5.05 15.79 8.27
C ASP A 304 4.12 15.31 7.14
N THR A 305 3.13 14.52 7.53
CA THR A 305 2.10 13.99 6.63
C THR A 305 0.72 14.48 7.05
N PHE A 306 -0.05 14.88 6.06
CA PHE A 306 -1.42 15.36 6.22
C PHE A 306 -2.35 14.65 5.24
N VAL A 307 -3.64 14.62 5.57
CA VAL A 307 -4.71 14.44 4.58
C VAL A 307 -5.43 15.78 4.38
N LYS A 308 -5.83 16.04 3.14
CA LYS A 308 -6.63 17.22 2.83
C LYS A 308 -8.11 16.89 2.96
N THR A 309 -8.84 17.74 3.66
CA THR A 309 -10.30 17.66 3.80
C THR A 309 -10.92 18.94 3.25
N PRO A 310 -12.24 18.97 3.00
CA PRO A 310 -12.93 20.22 2.66
C PRO A 310 -12.74 21.34 3.70
N ARG A 311 -12.42 21.00 4.96
CA ARG A 311 -12.20 21.96 6.06
C ARG A 311 -10.73 22.31 6.29
N GLY A 312 -9.83 21.86 5.42
CA GLY A 312 -8.38 22.07 5.54
C GLY A 312 -7.59 20.79 5.85
N PHE A 313 -6.39 20.94 6.39
CA PHE A 313 -5.46 19.84 6.61
C PHE A 313 -5.67 19.15 7.97
N LYS A 314 -5.68 17.82 7.95
CA LYS A 314 -5.67 16.97 9.16
C LYS A 314 -4.37 16.18 9.19
N THR A 315 -3.70 16.15 10.34
CA THR A 315 -2.50 15.31 10.53
C THR A 315 -2.85 13.83 10.37
N THR A 316 -2.00 13.08 9.69
CA THR A 316 -2.13 11.63 9.46
C THR A 316 -0.76 10.98 9.61
N GLY A 317 -0.69 9.67 9.90
CA GLY A 317 0.56 8.93 9.84
C GLY A 317 1.11 8.77 8.41
N GLN A 318 2.30 8.17 8.29
CA GLN A 318 2.77 7.67 7.00
C GLN A 318 1.81 6.59 6.49
N GLU A 319 1.80 6.33 5.17
CA GLU A 319 0.94 5.27 4.62
C GLU A 319 1.26 3.90 5.25
N GLY A 320 2.53 3.69 5.60
CA GLY A 320 3.01 2.57 6.37
C GLY A 320 4.48 2.30 6.08
N TYR A 321 4.87 1.04 6.27
CA TYR A 321 6.25 0.59 6.17
C TYR A 321 6.35 -0.73 5.43
N VAL A 322 7.52 -0.98 4.85
CA VAL A 322 7.88 -2.30 4.31
C VAL A 322 9.10 -2.81 5.05
N ALA A 323 8.95 -3.96 5.69
CA ALA A 323 10.03 -4.72 6.29
C ALA A 323 10.53 -5.76 5.28
N ILE A 324 11.79 -5.66 4.88
CA ILE A 324 12.41 -6.54 3.88
C ILE A 324 13.36 -7.49 4.61
N ASP A 325 13.14 -8.79 4.43
CA ASP A 325 14.04 -9.81 4.92
C ASP A 325 15.37 -9.78 4.15
N LYS A 326 16.47 -9.94 4.90
CA LYS A 326 17.83 -9.96 4.33
C LYS A 326 18.21 -11.35 3.82
N LEU A 327 17.51 -12.41 4.25
CA LEU A 327 17.87 -13.80 3.93
C LEU A 327 17.05 -14.36 2.76
N GLY A 328 15.72 -14.23 2.79
CA GLY A 328 14.83 -14.77 1.75
C GLY A 328 14.40 -13.77 0.67
N GLY A 329 14.65 -12.46 0.86
CA GLY A 329 14.18 -11.40 -0.05
C GLY A 329 12.67 -11.09 0.06
N ASP A 330 11.96 -11.75 0.97
CA ASP A 330 10.55 -11.49 1.26
C ASP A 330 10.34 -10.10 1.86
N ALA A 331 9.15 -9.53 1.63
CA ALA A 331 8.79 -8.21 2.14
C ALA A 331 7.40 -8.21 2.77
N VAL A 332 7.30 -7.67 3.99
CA VAL A 332 6.05 -7.54 4.73
C VAL A 332 5.66 -6.07 4.85
N LYS A 333 4.42 -5.76 4.44
CA LYS A 333 3.84 -4.43 4.61
C LYS A 333 3.18 -4.28 5.98
N ILE A 334 3.52 -3.21 6.69
CA ILE A 334 3.00 -2.84 7.99
C ILE A 334 2.25 -1.52 7.80
N VAL A 335 0.92 -1.59 7.81
CA VAL A 335 0.01 -0.48 7.50
C VAL A 335 -1.08 -0.45 8.57
N ASP A 336 -1.43 0.75 9.06
CA ASP A 336 -2.66 0.93 9.84
C ASP A 336 -3.83 0.79 8.88
N ARG A 337 -4.48 -0.36 8.93
CA ARG A 337 -5.52 -0.71 7.97
C ARG A 337 -6.76 0.18 8.10
N LEU A 338 -7.08 0.67 9.29
CA LEU A 338 -8.25 1.52 9.51
C LEU A 338 -7.98 2.93 9.00
N GLU A 339 -6.84 3.52 9.35
CA GLU A 339 -6.43 4.83 8.85
C GLU A 339 -6.28 4.80 7.31
N PHE A 340 -5.58 3.79 6.78
CA PHE A 340 -5.44 3.60 5.33
C PHE A 340 -6.80 3.50 4.63
N SER A 341 -7.72 2.68 5.15
CA SER A 341 -9.03 2.50 4.53
C SER A 341 -9.87 3.77 4.61
N TYR A 342 -9.88 4.45 5.75
CA TYR A 342 -10.60 5.71 5.89
C TYR A 342 -10.05 6.75 4.91
N ASN A 343 -8.73 6.94 4.89
CA ASN A 343 -8.09 7.91 4.02
C ASN A 343 -8.34 7.61 2.53
N ASN A 344 -8.32 6.33 2.13
CA ASN A 344 -8.50 5.94 0.74
C ASN A 344 -9.95 6.00 0.25
N PHE A 345 -10.93 5.67 1.10
CA PHE A 345 -12.32 5.46 0.68
C PHE A 345 -13.33 6.47 1.26
N SER A 346 -12.92 7.33 2.20
CA SER A 346 -13.81 8.36 2.72
C SER A 346 -14.02 9.47 1.69
N PRO A 347 -15.27 9.89 1.42
CA PRO A 347 -15.55 11.02 0.53
C PRO A 347 -15.10 12.37 1.12
N ASN A 348 -14.74 12.41 2.41
CA ASN A 348 -14.29 13.62 3.09
C ASN A 348 -12.78 13.86 2.96
N ILE A 349 -12.06 12.97 2.26
CA ILE A 349 -10.64 13.08 2.02
C ILE A 349 -10.42 13.39 0.54
N LEU A 350 -9.92 14.59 0.27
CA LEU A 350 -9.58 15.05 -1.07
C LEU A 350 -8.29 14.38 -1.54
N LYS A 351 -8.26 13.96 -2.79
CA LYS A 351 -7.12 13.34 -3.47
C LYS A 351 -6.29 14.38 -4.23
N GLY A 352 -5.06 14.01 -4.54
CA GLY A 352 -4.12 14.83 -5.30
C GLY A 352 -4.63 15.18 -6.69
N TRP A 353 -5.36 14.25 -7.32
CA TRP A 353 -5.98 14.43 -8.63
C TRP A 353 -7.36 15.09 -8.57
N ASP A 354 -7.94 15.30 -7.39
CA ASP A 354 -9.23 15.98 -7.27
C ASP A 354 -9.02 17.46 -7.61
N LYS A 355 -9.40 17.84 -8.83
CA LYS A 355 -9.42 19.24 -9.25
C LYS A 355 -10.48 19.97 -8.44
N PRO A 356 -10.23 21.20 -7.97
CA PRO A 356 -11.28 21.99 -7.35
C PRO A 356 -12.41 22.15 -8.38
N THR A 357 -13.56 21.57 -8.10
CA THR A 357 -14.79 21.88 -8.83
C THR A 357 -15.09 23.35 -8.56
N ARG A 358 -14.95 24.19 -9.60
CA ARG A 358 -15.60 25.50 -9.61
C ARG A 358 -17.09 25.21 -9.44
N THR A 359 -17.61 25.50 -8.25
CA THR A 359 -19.05 25.67 -8.03
C THR A 359 -19.35 27.15 -8.10
#